data_AF-A0A4Q9KNE3-F1
#
_entry.id   AF-A0A4Q9KNE3-F1
#
_cell.length_a   1.000
_cell.length_b   1.000
_cell.length_c   1.000
_cell.angle_alpha   90.00
_cell.angle_beta   90.00
_cell.angle_gamma   90.00
#
_symmetry.space_group_name_H-M   'P 1'
#
loop_
_entity.id
_entity.type
_entity.pdbx_description
1 polymer ?
#
loop_
_entity_poly.entity_id
_entity_poly.type
_entity_poly.pdbx_seq_one_letter_code
_entity_poly.pdbx_strand_id
1 'polypeptide(L)'
;MVGFTEEGERVAGWAEVAYESIRAINHLTSHCPIPAPTAYRILGDLKGVGHLLPQALEQLARGLQASLEAFDVYDHRGHPGESVAEAIGLLCRAARKAADLGQLLEDAQAAISEQGYRQFDETTPELPGEW
;
A
#
# COMPACT_ATOMS: atom_id res chain seq x y z
N MET A 1 14.11 -1.45 9.64
CA MET A 1 15.57 -1.67 9.60
C MET A 1 16.11 -0.82 8.47
N VAL A 2 16.75 0.30 8.80
CA VAL A 2 17.54 1.10 7.85
C VAL A 2 18.90 0.41 7.79
N GLY A 3 19.32 -0.01 6.61
CA GLY A 3 20.67 -0.53 6.38
C GLY A 3 21.61 0.64 6.08
N PHE A 4 22.87 0.51 6.45
CA PHE A 4 23.93 1.37 5.94
C PHE A 4 24.84 0.52 5.06
N THR A 5 25.31 1.07 3.94
CA THR A 5 26.35 0.40 3.13
C THR A 5 27.68 0.42 3.90
N GLU A 6 28.66 -0.39 3.47
CA GLU A 6 30.04 -0.37 4.02
C GLU A 6 30.69 1.03 3.89
N GLU A 7 30.17 1.87 2.99
CA GLU A 7 30.61 3.24 2.71
C GLU A 7 29.78 4.30 3.48
N GLY A 8 28.85 3.88 4.33
CA GLY A 8 28.04 4.77 5.17
C GLY A 8 26.84 5.41 4.48
N GLU A 9 26.51 5.00 3.25
CA GLU A 9 25.31 5.48 2.57
C GLU A 9 24.05 4.90 3.24
N ARG A 10 23.06 5.75 3.47
CA ARG A 10 21.78 5.36 4.06
C ARG A 10 20.97 4.60 3.01
N VAL A 11 20.84 3.28 3.19
CA VAL A 11 19.89 2.48 2.41
C VAL A 11 18.49 2.72 2.98
N ALA A 12 17.58 3.20 2.15
CA ALA A 12 16.19 3.41 2.53
C ALA A 12 15.63 2.15 3.21
N GLY A 13 15.05 2.30 4.40
CA GLY A 13 14.38 1.18 5.06
C GLY A 13 13.14 0.76 4.27
N TRP A 14 12.71 -0.50 4.40
CA TRP A 14 11.54 -1.01 3.66
C TRP A 14 10.26 -0.16 3.81
N ALA A 15 10.06 0.51 4.94
CA ALA A 15 8.94 1.44 5.13
C ALA A 15 9.04 2.71 4.27
N GLU A 16 10.25 3.24 4.07
CA GLU A 16 10.52 4.37 3.18
C GLU A 16 10.34 3.96 1.72
N VAL A 17 10.82 2.77 1.36
CA VAL A 17 10.60 2.19 0.02
C VAL A 17 9.10 2.02 -0.26
N ALA A 18 8.32 1.53 0.71
CA ALA A 18 6.87 1.42 0.58
C ALA A 18 6.20 2.79 0.39
N TYR A 19 6.59 3.80 1.19
CA TYR A 19 6.09 5.17 1.05
C TYR A 19 6.38 5.75 -0.35
N GLU A 20 7.62 5.64 -0.82
CA GLU A 20 8.04 6.12 -2.13
C GLU A 20 7.35 5.39 -3.28
N SER A 21 7.08 4.10 -3.12
CA SER A 21 6.34 3.29 -4.11
C SER A 21 4.90 3.78 -4.26
N ILE A 22 4.21 4.06 -3.16
CA ILE A 22 2.86 4.65 -3.19
C ILE A 22 2.89 6.06 -3.80
N ARG A 23 3.91 6.87 -3.47
CA ARG A 23 4.10 8.19 -4.07
C ARG A 23 4.27 8.11 -5.60
N ALA A 24 5.06 7.15 -6.08
CA ALA A 24 5.24 6.90 -7.51
C ALA A 24 3.93 6.49 -8.19
N ILE A 25 3.14 5.61 -7.57
CA ILE A 25 1.80 5.24 -8.08
C ILE A 25 0.92 6.49 -8.20
N ASN A 26 0.86 7.33 -7.16
CA ASN A 26 0.06 8.56 -7.18
C ASN A 26 0.46 9.50 -8.33
N HIS A 27 1.76 9.62 -8.62
CA HIS A 27 2.26 10.41 -9.76
C HIS A 27 1.89 9.79 -11.11
N LEU A 28 1.90 8.46 -11.24
CA LEU A 28 1.49 7.79 -12.47
C LEU A 28 -0.02 7.93 -12.71
N THR A 29 -0.82 7.87 -11.63
CA THR A 29 -2.28 7.97 -11.70
C THR A 29 -2.81 9.40 -11.66
N SER A 30 -1.95 10.43 -11.55
CA SER A 30 -2.39 11.83 -11.51
C SER A 30 -2.87 12.35 -12.86
N HIS A 31 -2.63 11.62 -13.94
CA HIS A 31 -3.02 11.98 -15.30
C HIS A 31 -4.14 11.05 -15.80
N CYS A 32 -5.22 11.63 -16.32
CA CYS A 32 -6.35 10.90 -16.91
C CYS A 32 -6.32 10.96 -18.44
N PRO A 33 -6.90 9.96 -19.15
CA PRO A 33 -7.58 8.78 -18.63
C PRO A 33 -6.63 7.62 -18.27
N ILE A 34 -7.02 6.79 -17.29
CA ILE A 34 -6.31 5.55 -16.93
C ILE A 34 -7.00 4.37 -17.62
N PRO A 35 -6.31 3.60 -18.50
CA PRO A 35 -6.89 2.41 -19.11
C PRO A 35 -7.26 1.36 -18.06
N ALA A 36 -8.44 0.73 -18.20
CA ALA A 36 -8.92 -0.28 -17.25
C ALA A 36 -7.92 -1.43 -17.00
N PRO A 37 -7.21 -1.98 -18.01
CA PRO A 37 -6.17 -3.00 -17.77
C PRO A 37 -5.00 -2.51 -16.91
N THR A 38 -4.67 -1.21 -16.96
CA THR A 38 -3.63 -0.61 -16.12
C THR A 38 -4.13 -0.48 -14.69
N ALA A 39 -5.36 0.04 -14.50
CA ALA A 39 -5.99 0.13 -13.18
C ALA A 39 -6.15 -1.26 -12.54
N TYR A 40 -6.53 -2.28 -13.31
CA TYR A 40 -6.68 -3.66 -12.85
C TYR A 40 -5.38 -4.22 -12.25
N ARG A 41 -4.24 -3.97 -12.89
CA ARG A 41 -2.92 -4.42 -12.39
C ARG A 41 -2.55 -3.69 -11.10
N ILE A 42 -2.69 -2.36 -11.08
CA ILE A 42 -2.40 -1.54 -9.89
C ILE A 42 -3.24 -1.99 -8.69
N LEU A 43 -4.54 -2.23 -8.89
CA LEU A 43 -5.42 -2.74 -7.83
C LEU A 43 -4.98 -4.14 -7.33
N GLY A 44 -4.50 -5.00 -8.22
CA GLY A 44 -3.97 -6.32 -7.88
C GLY A 44 -2.76 -6.28 -6.95
N ASP A 45 -1.84 -5.35 -7.18
CA ASP A 45 -0.68 -5.16 -6.30
C ASP A 45 -1.10 -4.51 -4.98
N LEU A 46 -1.97 -3.50 -5.03
CA LEU A 46 -2.40 -2.76 -3.84
C LEU A 46 -3.27 -3.60 -2.90
N LYS A 47 -4.12 -4.52 -3.40
CA LYS A 47 -4.88 -5.42 -2.50
C LYS A 47 -3.95 -6.31 -1.68
N GLY A 48 -2.82 -6.74 -2.26
CA GLY A 48 -1.77 -7.47 -1.55
C GLY A 48 -1.21 -6.71 -0.35
N VAL A 49 -1.03 -5.39 -0.49
CA VAL A 49 -0.64 -4.52 0.64
C VAL A 49 -1.68 -4.57 1.76
N GLY A 50 -2.97 -4.52 1.43
CA GLY A 50 -4.07 -4.63 2.39
C GLY A 50 -4.07 -5.95 3.16
N HIS A 51 -3.55 -7.04 2.59
CA HIS A 51 -3.42 -8.32 3.27
C HIS A 51 -2.13 -8.47 4.10
N LEU A 52 -1.03 -7.84 3.68
CA LEU A 52 0.27 -7.94 4.38
C LEU A 52 0.43 -6.93 5.51
N LEU A 53 -0.09 -5.71 5.34
CA LEU A 53 0.04 -4.63 6.30
C LEU A 53 -0.57 -4.96 7.68
N PRO A 54 -1.73 -5.64 7.80
CA PRO A 54 -2.27 -6.07 9.09
C PRO A 54 -1.26 -6.88 9.91
N GLN A 55 -0.60 -7.85 9.28
CA GLN A 55 0.40 -8.70 9.94
C GLN A 55 1.59 -7.87 10.46
N ALA A 56 2.10 -6.94 9.65
CA ALA A 56 3.19 -6.06 10.05
C ALA A 56 2.81 -5.18 11.24
N LEU A 57 1.59 -4.63 11.25
CA LEU A 57 1.08 -3.80 12.35
C LEU A 57 0.90 -4.60 13.65
N GLU A 58 0.42 -5.84 13.56
CA GLU A 58 0.32 -6.75 14.72
C GLU A 58 1.69 -7.18 15.26
N GLN A 59 2.67 -7.36 14.38
CA GLN A 59 4.05 -7.61 14.79
C GLN A 59 4.66 -6.40 15.50
N LEU A 60 4.42 -5.18 15.00
CA LEU A 60 4.84 -3.95 15.68
C LEU A 60 4.18 -3.79 17.05
N ALA A 61 2.88 -4.09 17.17
CA ALA A 61 2.17 -4.04 18.44
C ALA A 61 2.76 -5.00 19.47
N ARG A 62 3.02 -6.25 19.08
CA ARG A 62 3.71 -7.24 19.94
C ARG A 62 5.12 -6.82 20.30
N GLY A 63 5.86 -6.27 19.34
CA GLY A 63 7.20 -5.75 19.56
C GLY A 63 7.24 -4.62 20.59
N LEU A 64 6.31 -3.66 20.49
CA LEU A 64 6.19 -2.56 21.47
C LEU A 64 5.85 -3.07 22.87
N GLN A 65 4.96 -4.06 22.99
CA GLN A 65 4.65 -4.67 24.28
C GLN A 65 5.89 -5.34 24.90
N ALA A 66 6.63 -6.13 24.10
CA ALA A 66 7.85 -6.80 24.54
C ALA A 66 8.97 -5.81 24.92
N SER A 67 9.02 -4.65 24.26
CA SER A 67 10.01 -3.61 24.57
C SER A 67 9.92 -3.09 25.99
N LEU A 68 8.72 -3.07 26.62
CA LEU A 68 8.56 -2.67 28.02
C LEU A 68 9.28 -3.62 29.00
N GLU A 69 9.50 -4.87 28.61
CA GLU A 69 10.21 -5.87 29.42
C GLU A 69 11.70 -5.94 29.07
N ALA A 70 12.04 -5.69 27.80
CA ALA A 70 13.39 -5.86 27.28
C ALA A 70 14.27 -4.61 27.41
N PHE A 71 13.69 -3.42 27.57
CA PHE A 71 14.41 -2.14 27.60
C PHE A 71 13.93 -1.24 28.74
N ASP A 72 14.79 -0.33 29.18
CA ASP A 72 14.42 0.77 30.08
C ASP A 72 13.68 1.87 29.29
N VAL A 73 12.43 1.58 28.95
CA VAL A 73 11.59 2.48 28.16
C VAL A 73 11.14 3.65 29.03
N TYR A 74 11.31 4.87 28.54
CA TYR A 74 10.81 6.09 29.18
C TYR A 74 9.94 6.88 28.19
N ASP A 75 9.06 7.72 28.74
CA ASP A 75 8.35 8.74 27.97
C ASP A 75 8.32 10.07 28.74
N HIS A 76 7.84 11.14 28.10
CA HIS A 76 7.78 12.46 28.73
C HIS A 76 6.77 12.58 29.87
N ARG A 77 5.82 11.64 29.97
CA ARG A 77 4.75 11.65 31.00
C ARG A 77 5.12 10.78 32.21
N GLY A 78 6.21 10.00 32.13
CA GLY A 78 6.60 9.03 33.15
C GLY A 78 5.76 7.75 33.14
N HIS A 79 4.99 7.50 32.08
CA HIS A 79 4.02 6.40 31.99
C HIS A 79 4.16 5.61 30.67
N PRO A 80 5.36 5.05 30.39
CA PRO A 80 5.65 4.38 29.12
C PRO A 80 4.69 3.22 28.80
N GLY A 81 4.17 2.53 29.82
CA GLY A 81 3.16 1.48 29.65
C GLY A 81 1.83 1.99 29.09
N GLU A 82 1.36 3.16 29.50
CA GLU A 82 0.12 3.77 28.98
C GLU A 82 0.30 4.20 27.53
N SER A 83 1.42 4.85 27.22
CA SER A 83 1.77 5.26 25.86
C SER A 83 1.87 4.06 24.90
N VAL A 84 2.46 2.94 25.35
CA VAL A 84 2.50 1.70 24.56
C VAL A 84 1.11 1.08 24.39
N ALA A 85 0.28 1.06 25.43
CA ALA A 85 -1.09 0.56 25.33
C ALA A 85 -1.93 1.37 24.32
N GLU A 86 -1.78 2.69 24.32
CA GLU A 86 -2.41 3.58 23.33
C GLU A 86 -1.95 3.25 21.90
N ALA A 87 -0.64 3.11 21.69
CA ALA A 87 -0.05 2.77 20.40
C ALA A 87 -0.54 1.40 19.89
N ILE A 88 -0.58 0.38 20.74
CA ILE A 88 -1.12 -0.95 20.41
C ILE A 88 -2.60 -0.83 20.00
N GLY A 89 -3.40 -0.07 20.73
CA GLY A 89 -4.81 0.16 20.39
C GLY A 89 -5.00 0.85 19.03
N LEU A 90 -4.10 1.75 18.65
CA LEU A 90 -4.07 2.38 17.32
C LEU A 90 -3.65 1.38 16.23
N LEU A 91 -2.58 0.61 16.46
CA LEU A 91 -2.08 -0.39 15.51
C LEU A 91 -3.11 -1.48 15.22
N CYS A 92 -3.81 -2.00 16.23
CA CYS A 92 -4.87 -2.98 16.05
C CYS A 92 -6.06 -2.41 15.24
N ARG A 93 -6.40 -1.13 15.43
CA ARG A 93 -7.42 -0.46 14.61
C ARG A 93 -6.96 -0.26 13.18
N ALA A 94 -5.70 0.12 12.98
CA ALA A 94 -5.11 0.28 11.66
C ALA A 94 -5.04 -1.06 10.91
N ALA A 95 -4.70 -2.17 11.58
CA ALA A 95 -4.67 -3.50 11.00
C ALA A 95 -6.03 -3.92 10.44
N ARG A 96 -7.12 -3.72 11.20
CA ARG A 96 -8.48 -3.98 10.72
C ARG A 96 -8.84 -3.14 9.49
N LYS A 97 -8.54 -1.84 9.53
CA LYS A 97 -8.80 -0.93 8.39
C LYS A 97 -7.98 -1.31 7.15
N ALA A 98 -6.76 -1.79 7.32
CA ALA A 98 -5.93 -2.26 6.22
C ALA A 98 -6.50 -3.53 5.57
N ALA A 99 -7.03 -4.46 6.39
CA ALA A 99 -7.72 -5.64 5.89
C ALA A 99 -9.00 -5.27 5.11
N ASP A 100 -9.81 -4.37 5.66
CA ASP A 100 -11.02 -3.85 4.98
C ASP A 100 -10.65 -3.17 3.64
N LEU A 101 -9.57 -2.37 3.63
CA LEU A 101 -9.04 -1.76 2.41
C LEU A 101 -8.63 -2.82 1.38
N GLY A 102 -7.94 -3.88 1.81
CA GLY A 102 -7.56 -4.99 0.92
C GLY A 102 -8.77 -5.62 0.23
N GLN A 103 -9.83 -5.90 0.99
CA GLN A 103 -11.08 -6.43 0.44
C GLN A 103 -11.73 -5.47 -0.56
N LEU A 104 -11.83 -4.18 -0.22
CA LEU A 104 -12.42 -3.19 -1.12
C LEU A 104 -11.64 -3.05 -2.44
N LEU A 105 -10.31 -3.15 -2.38
CA LEU A 105 -9.46 -3.12 -3.58
C LEU A 105 -9.63 -4.38 -4.43
N GLU A 106 -9.80 -5.54 -3.80
CA GLU A 106 -10.15 -6.78 -4.50
C GLU A 106 -11.49 -6.68 -5.22
N ASP A 107 -12.52 -6.20 -4.52
CA ASP A 107 -13.86 -6.01 -5.08
C ASP A 107 -13.83 -5.02 -6.26
N ALA A 108 -13.08 -3.92 -6.12
CA ALA A 108 -12.88 -2.96 -7.20
C ALA A 108 -12.14 -3.56 -8.39
N GLN A 109 -11.11 -4.38 -8.16
CA GLN A 109 -10.39 -5.09 -9.21
C GLN A 109 -11.34 -6.05 -9.97
N ALA A 110 -12.17 -6.79 -9.24
CA ALA A 110 -13.14 -7.72 -9.81
C ALA A 110 -14.17 -6.99 -10.68
N ALA A 111 -14.66 -5.84 -10.24
CA ALA A 111 -15.66 -5.03 -10.94
C ALA A 111 -15.22 -4.56 -12.34
N ILE A 112 -13.90 -4.44 -12.58
CA ILE A 112 -13.35 -4.02 -13.88
C ILE A 112 -12.65 -5.16 -14.64
N SER A 113 -12.75 -6.40 -14.16
CA SER A 113 -11.98 -7.55 -14.68
C SER A 113 -12.26 -7.89 -16.15
N GLU A 114 -13.45 -7.56 -16.66
CA GLU A 114 -13.86 -7.80 -18.05
C GLU A 114 -13.62 -6.58 -18.97
N GLN A 115 -13.07 -5.48 -18.43
CA GLN A 115 -12.86 -4.27 -19.21
C GLN A 115 -11.56 -4.31 -20.01
N GLY A 116 -11.67 -3.95 -21.29
CA GLY A 116 -10.54 -3.70 -22.19
C GLY A 116 -10.79 -2.46 -23.05
N TYR A 117 -9.87 -2.14 -23.94
CA TYR A 117 -10.06 -1.11 -24.95
C TYR A 117 -9.62 -1.64 -26.31
N ARG A 118 -10.30 -1.20 -27.36
CA ARG A 118 -9.87 -1.47 -28.74
C ARG A 118 -8.80 -0.45 -29.10
N GLN A 119 -7.70 -0.90 -29.69
CA GLN A 119 -6.82 0.01 -30.42
C GLN A 119 -7.58 0.45 -31.67
N PHE A 120 -7.64 1.75 -31.94
CA PHE A 120 -8.15 2.23 -33.21
C PHE A 120 -7.22 1.68 -34.29
N ASP A 121 -7.73 0.75 -35.09
CA ASP A 121 -7.02 0.24 -36.25
C ASP A 121 -7.18 1.30 -37.35
N GLU A 122 -6.12 2.02 -37.69
CA GLU A 122 -6.07 2.96 -38.82
C GLU A 122 -6.33 2.27 -40.19
N THR A 123 -6.53 0.95 -40.18
CA THR A 123 -6.70 0.09 -41.35
C THR A 123 -8.13 -0.34 -41.66
N THR A 124 -9.17 0.25 -41.06
CA THR A 124 -10.53 0.06 -41.61
C THR A 124 -10.63 0.90 -42.89
N PRO A 125 -10.67 0.32 -44.11
CA PRO A 125 -10.89 1.11 -45.30
C PRO A 125 -12.30 1.68 -45.21
N GLU A 126 -12.46 2.98 -45.45
CA GLU A 126 -13.77 3.56 -45.72
C GLU A 126 -14.40 2.74 -46.85
N LEU A 127 -15.51 2.05 -46.55
CA LEU A 127 -16.32 1.46 -47.62
C LEU A 127 -16.81 2.63 -48.48
N PRO A 128 -16.53 2.63 -49.80
CA PRO A 128 -16.92 3.73 -50.65
C PRO A 128 -18.44 3.82 -50.67
N GLY A 129 -18.94 5.04 -50.45
CA GLY A 129 -20.36 5.34 -50.36
C GLY A 129 -21.17 4.72 -51.50
N GLU A 130 -22.27 4.09 -51.13
CA GLU A 130 -23.34 3.76 -52.06
C GLU A 130 -24.32 4.94 -52.08
N TRP A 131 -24.55 5.42 -53.31
CA TRP A 131 -25.34 6.56 -53.72
C TRP A 131 -26.85 6.29 -53.62
#